data_AF-A0A7W1C3Z0-F1
#
_entry.id   AF-A0A7W1C3Z0-F1
#
_cell.length_a   1.000
_cell.length_b   1.000
_cell.length_c   1.000
_cell.angle_alpha   90.00
_cell.angle_beta   90.00
_cell.angle_gamma   90.00
#
_symmetry.space_group_name_H-M   'P 1'
#
loop_
_entity.id
_entity.type
_entity.pdbx_description
1 polymer ?
#
loop_
_entity_poly.entity_id
_entity_poly.type
_entity_poly.pdbx_seq_one_letter_code
_entity_poly.pdbx_strand_id
1 'polypeptide(L)'
;MGIALLAGRLGGDRSLTRAKVQLRRQTIEAEVLRLAGQREGKITVVEVVSELAIDHSEATDVLETLSVRGLADIQITDSGTIVYDFRDLRLLGEKGSAKDVLE
;
A
#
# COMPACT_ATOMS: atom_id res chain seq x y z
N MET A 1 33.64 30.81 -31.20
CA MET A 1 32.42 30.06 -31.52
C MET A 1 32.55 28.69 -30.86
N GLY A 2 31.81 28.24 -29.87
CA GLY A 2 30.68 28.74 -29.11
C GLY A 2 30.63 27.93 -27.80
N ILE A 3 30.09 28.57 -26.77
CA ILE A 3 29.99 28.18 -25.36
C ILE A 3 29.53 26.74 -25.10
N ALA A 4 30.22 26.08 -24.18
CA ALA A 4 29.90 24.76 -23.65
C ALA A 4 28.54 24.78 -22.92
N LEU A 5 27.67 23.86 -23.36
CA LEU A 5 26.52 23.25 -22.66
C LEU A 5 26.18 23.83 -21.28
N LEU A 6 25.37 24.89 -21.28
CA LEU A 6 24.66 25.42 -20.10
C LEU A 6 23.25 24.81 -19.98
N ALA A 7 23.12 23.50 -20.15
CA ALA A 7 21.85 22.79 -20.00
C ALA A 7 22.03 21.64 -19.02
N GLY A 8 21.86 21.88 -17.72
CA GLY A 8 21.86 20.75 -16.77
C GLY A 8 21.69 21.07 -15.30
N ARG A 9 22.01 22.28 -14.82
CA ARG A 9 22.20 22.49 -13.37
C ARG A 9 20.95 22.89 -12.57
N LEU A 10 19.76 23.01 -13.17
CA LEU A 10 18.55 23.46 -12.45
C LEU A 10 17.33 22.52 -12.56
N GLY A 11 17.42 21.41 -13.32
CA GLY A 11 16.28 20.52 -13.58
C GLY A 11 16.30 19.15 -12.88
N GLY A 12 17.47 18.67 -12.43
CA GLY A 12 17.62 17.30 -11.91
C GLY A 12 16.97 17.09 -10.53
N ASP A 13 16.99 18.10 -9.67
CA ASP A 13 16.58 17.99 -8.26
C ASP A 13 15.06 17.74 -8.08
N ARG A 14 14.24 18.35 -8.96
CA ARG A 14 12.78 18.16 -8.94
C ARG A 14 12.36 16.78 -9.44
N SER A 15 13.10 16.20 -10.38
CA SER A 15 12.81 14.87 -10.92
C SER A 15 13.12 13.78 -9.89
N LEU A 16 14.28 13.88 -9.22
CA LEU A 16 14.70 12.95 -8.18
C LEU A 16 13.76 12.98 -6.96
N THR A 17 13.30 14.17 -6.57
CA THR A 17 12.35 14.32 -5.46
C THR A 17 11.02 13.63 -5.74
N ARG A 18 10.45 13.80 -6.94
CA ARG A 18 9.20 13.12 -7.33
C ARG A 18 9.37 11.60 -7.41
N ALA A 19 10.47 11.13 -8.00
CA ALA A 19 10.75 9.70 -8.09
C ALA A 19 10.87 9.07 -6.69
N LYS A 20 11.54 9.75 -5.74
CA LYS A 20 11.66 9.29 -4.36
C LYS A 20 10.30 9.20 -3.65
N VAL A 21 9.43 10.19 -3.82
CA VAL A 21 8.08 10.19 -3.25
C VAL A 21 7.25 9.04 -3.81
N GLN A 22 7.32 8.81 -5.13
CA GLN A 22 6.61 7.72 -5.78
C GLN A 22 7.10 6.35 -5.31
N LEU A 23 8.41 6.16 -5.19
CA LEU A 23 8.99 4.92 -4.66
C LEU A 23 8.55 4.67 -3.22
N ARG A 24 8.60 5.69 -2.36
CA ARG A 24 8.13 5.56 -0.97
C ARG A 24 6.67 5.12 -0.93
N ARG A 25 5.80 5.73 -1.75
CA ARG A 25 4.38 5.36 -1.82
C ARG A 25 4.19 3.90 -2.27
N GLN A 26 4.93 3.47 -3.29
CA GLN A 26 4.88 2.08 -3.76
C GLN A 26 5.35 1.10 -2.69
N THR A 27 6.38 1.45 -1.93
CA THR A 27 6.84 0.64 -0.78
C THR A 27 5.73 0.51 0.27
N ILE A 28 5.08 1.62 0.64
CA ILE A 28 4.00 1.58 1.63
C ILE A 28 2.81 0.77 1.13
N GLU A 29 2.39 0.96 -0.13
CA GLU A 29 1.30 0.16 -0.73
C GLU A 29 1.63 -1.34 -0.70
N ALA A 30 2.86 -1.73 -1.06
CA ALA A 30 3.29 -3.12 -1.04
C ALA A 30 3.27 -3.70 0.39
N GLU A 31 3.72 -2.93 1.38
CA GLU A 31 3.71 -3.36 2.78
C GLU A 31 2.29 -3.47 3.35
N VAL A 32 1.36 -2.58 2.97
CA VAL A 32 -0.07 -2.68 3.34
C VAL A 32 -0.69 -3.95 2.76
N LEU A 33 -0.43 -4.27 1.49
CA LEU A 33 -0.91 -5.51 0.87
C LEU A 33 -0.32 -6.75 1.54
N ARG A 34 0.97 -6.70 1.92
CA ARG A 34 1.62 -7.77 2.69
C ARG A 34 0.94 -7.96 4.05
N LEU A 35 0.69 -6.86 4.77
CA LEU A 35 -0.02 -6.89 6.06
C LEU A 35 -1.43 -7.45 5.90
N ALA A 36 -2.18 -7.03 4.88
CA ALA A 36 -3.50 -7.57 4.57
C ALA A 36 -3.46 -9.09 4.36
N GLY A 37 -2.47 -9.59 3.61
CA GLY A 37 -2.27 -11.03 3.44
C GLY A 37 -2.00 -11.79 4.75
N GLN A 38 -1.30 -11.16 5.70
CA GLN A 38 -1.03 -11.75 7.02
C GLN A 38 -2.23 -11.71 7.96
N ARG A 39 -3.17 -10.79 7.75
CA ARG A 39 -4.38 -10.59 8.56
C ARG A 39 -5.63 -11.16 7.87
N GLU A 40 -5.48 -12.26 7.13
CA GLU A 40 -6.58 -12.96 6.46
C GLU A 40 -7.41 -12.08 5.50
N GLY A 41 -6.76 -11.08 4.92
CA GLY A 41 -7.36 -10.12 3.99
C GLY A 41 -8.17 -9.02 4.68
N LYS A 42 -8.20 -8.89 6.01
CA LYS A 42 -8.94 -7.84 6.70
C LYS A 42 -8.02 -6.98 7.56
N ILE A 43 -8.02 -5.67 7.31
CA ILE A 43 -7.21 -4.73 8.08
C ILE A 43 -7.95 -3.42 8.35
N THR A 44 -7.57 -2.76 9.43
CA THR A 44 -8.03 -1.44 9.85
C THR A 44 -6.93 -0.41 9.72
N VAL A 45 -7.30 0.87 9.74
CA VAL A 45 -6.32 1.99 9.76
C VAL A 45 -5.39 1.88 10.97
N VAL A 46 -5.93 1.48 12.13
CA VAL A 46 -5.15 1.36 13.37
C VAL A 46 -4.07 0.29 13.27
N GLU A 47 -4.37 -0.85 12.65
CA GLU A 47 -3.39 -1.91 12.41
C GLU A 47 -2.30 -1.44 11.45
N VAL A 48 -2.64 -0.74 10.37
CA VAL A 48 -1.68 -0.17 9.43
C VAL A 48 -0.74 0.83 10.14
N VAL A 49 -1.28 1.76 10.90
CA VAL A 49 -0.49 2.74 11.68
C VAL A 49 0.46 2.02 12.65
N SER A 50 -0.04 1.02 13.37
CA SER A 50 0.72 0.32 14.40
C SER A 50 1.85 -0.53 13.82
N GLU A 51 1.61 -1.20 12.69
CA GLU A 51 2.57 -2.14 12.09
C GLU A 51 3.60 -1.43 11.19
N LEU A 52 3.20 -0.33 10.54
CA LEU A 52 4.04 0.36 9.56
C LEU A 52 4.67 1.65 10.08
N ALA A 53 4.30 2.06 11.30
CA ALA A 53 4.79 3.28 11.95
C ALA A 53 4.64 4.53 11.06
N ILE A 54 3.53 4.60 10.32
CA ILE A 54 3.13 5.75 9.51
C ILE A 54 2.02 6.53 10.20
N ASP A 55 1.78 7.77 9.77
CA ASP A 55 0.72 8.57 10.35
C ASP A 55 -0.68 8.08 9.92
N HIS A 56 -1.70 8.47 10.70
CA HIS A 56 -3.07 8.05 10.45
C HIS A 56 -3.60 8.53 9.08
N SER A 57 -3.24 9.75 8.66
CA SER A 57 -3.66 10.26 7.34
C SER A 57 -3.05 9.45 6.19
N GLU A 58 -1.75 9.14 6.26
CA GLU A 58 -1.03 8.36 5.26
C GLU A 58 -1.61 6.93 5.18
N ALA A 59 -1.93 6.33 6.32
CA ALA A 59 -2.61 5.04 6.38
C ALA A 59 -4.00 5.07 5.72
N THR A 60 -4.83 6.05 6.08
CA THR A 60 -6.16 6.23 5.47
C THR A 60 -6.05 6.45 3.96
N ASP A 61 -5.18 7.36 3.52
CA ASP A 61 -5.01 7.71 2.10
C ASP A 61 -4.60 6.48 1.26
N VAL A 62 -3.70 5.65 1.79
CA VAL A 62 -3.26 4.42 1.12
C VAL A 62 -4.40 3.41 1.02
N LEU A 63 -5.11 3.16 2.12
CA LEU A 63 -6.23 2.22 2.14
C LEU A 63 -7.39 2.68 1.24
N GLU A 64 -7.73 3.97 1.25
CA GLU A 64 -8.71 4.54 0.33
C GLU A 64 -8.26 4.45 -1.12
N THR A 65 -6.98 4.73 -1.42
CA THR A 65 -6.43 4.57 -2.77
C THR A 65 -6.58 3.13 -3.27
N LEU A 66 -6.28 2.14 -2.42
CA LEU A 66 -6.41 0.73 -2.76
C LEU A 66 -7.89 0.35 -2.95
N SER A 67 -8.78 0.90 -2.14
CA SER A 67 -10.22 0.68 -2.28
C SER A 67 -10.79 1.29 -3.57
N VAL A 68 -10.42 2.53 -3.90
CA VAL A 68 -10.79 3.19 -5.16
C VAL A 68 -10.29 2.42 -6.39
N ARG A 69 -9.13 1.75 -6.26
CA ARG A 69 -8.58 0.86 -7.30
C ARG A 69 -9.25 -0.51 -7.37
N GLY A 70 -10.23 -0.78 -6.50
CA GLY A 70 -10.98 -2.04 -6.44
C GLY A 70 -10.21 -3.20 -5.79
N LEU A 71 -9.11 -2.92 -5.07
CA LEU A 71 -8.33 -3.95 -4.38
C LEU A 71 -8.86 -4.27 -2.97
N ALA A 72 -9.70 -3.38 -2.42
CA ALA A 72 -10.30 -3.55 -1.11
C ALA A 72 -11.72 -2.99 -1.07
N ASP A 73 -12.61 -3.69 -0.37
CA ASP A 73 -13.95 -3.21 -0.05
C ASP A 73 -13.99 -2.63 1.37
N ILE A 74 -14.71 -1.53 1.55
CA ILE A 74 -14.95 -0.96 2.88
C ILE A 74 -16.15 -1.67 3.51
N GLN A 75 -15.95 -2.22 4.71
CA GLN A 75 -16.99 -2.80 5.54
C GLN A 75 -17.08 -2.04 6.86
N ILE A 76 -18.29 -1.81 7.33
CA ILE A 76 -18.55 -1.28 8.67
C ILE A 76 -19.09 -2.42 9.49
N THR A 77 -18.40 -2.77 10.56
CA THR A 77 -18.84 -3.81 11.50
C THR A 77 -20.03 -3.32 12.33
N ASP A 78 -20.75 -4.23 12.99
CA ASP A 78 -21.85 -3.89 13.91
C ASP A 78 -21.40 -2.97 15.07
N SER A 79 -20.10 -3.00 15.40
CA SER A 79 -19.48 -2.12 16.39
C SER A 79 -19.19 -0.70 15.89
N GLY A 80 -19.45 -0.41 14.60
CA GLY A 80 -19.13 0.87 13.95
C GLY A 80 -17.69 1.00 13.48
N THR A 81 -16.88 -0.06 13.57
CA THR A 81 -15.48 -0.05 13.12
C THR A 81 -15.38 -0.24 11.60
N ILE A 82 -14.59 0.61 10.94
CA ILE A 82 -14.27 0.50 9.52
C ILE A 82 -13.17 -0.55 9.31
N VAL A 83 -13.43 -1.50 8.43
CA VAL A 83 -12.52 -2.59 8.05
C VAL A 83 -12.39 -2.61 6.52
N TYR A 84 -11.16 -2.72 6.03
CA TYR A 84 -10.87 -2.90 4.61
C TYR A 84 -10.71 -4.40 4.32
N ASP A 85 -11.57 -4.95 3.47
CA ASP A 85 -11.61 -6.37 3.08
C ASP A 85 -10.98 -6.57 1.69
N PHE A 86 -9.78 -7.15 1.69
CA PHE A 86 -8.99 -7.57 0.53
C PHE A 86 -9.33 -9.01 0.15
N ARG A 87 -10.52 -9.20 -0.43
CA ARG A 87 -11.08 -10.53 -0.73
C ARG A 87 -10.16 -11.41 -1.57
N ASP A 88 -9.49 -10.83 -2.56
CA ASP A 88 -8.58 -11.55 -3.46
C ASP A 88 -7.37 -12.11 -2.71
N LEU A 89 -6.85 -11.40 -1.71
CA LEU A 89 -5.72 -11.86 -0.90
C LEU A 89 -6.11 -13.02 0.02
N ARG A 90 -7.33 -12.99 0.57
CA ARG A 90 -7.87 -14.09 1.39
C ARG A 90 -7.95 -15.39 0.58
N LEU A 91 -8.48 -15.32 -0.65
CA LEU A 91 -8.59 -16.48 -1.54
C LEU A 91 -7.23 -17.07 -1.97
N LEU A 92 -6.19 -16.24 -2.04
CA LEU A 92 -4.83 -16.68 -2.34
C LEU A 92 -4.20 -17.45 -1.17
N GLY A 93 -4.45 -17.03 0.06
CA GLY A 93 -4.00 -17.75 1.27
C GLY A 93 -4.61 -19.16 1.39
N GLU A 94 -5.90 -19.30 1.07
CA GLU A 94 -6.61 -20.59 1.12
C GLU A 94 -6.06 -21.62 0.12
N LYS A 95 -5.67 -21.17 -1.09
CA LYS A 95 -5.06 -22.06 -2.10
C LYS A 95 -3.64 -22.49 -1.76
N GLY A 96 -2.90 -21.68 -0.99
CA GLY A 96 -1.59 -22.05 -0.46
C GLY A 96 -1.69 -23.13 0.62
N SER A 97 -2.64 -22.98 1.55
CA SER A 97 -2.89 -23.93 2.64
C SER A 97 -3.40 -25.29 2.15
N ALA A 98 -4.25 -25.31 1.11
CA ALA A 98 -4.78 -26.56 0.56
C ALA A 98 -3.74 -27.50 -0.08
N LYS A 99 -2.53 -27.02 -0.39
CA LYS A 99 -1.45 -27.85 -0.95
C LYS A 99 -0.57 -28.52 0.11
N ASP A 100 -0.63 -28.08 1.36
CA ASP A 100 0.28 -28.54 2.43
C ASP A 100 -0.30 -29.71 3.26
N VAL A 101 -1.59 -30.04 3.07
CA VAL A 101 -2.30 -31.10 3.82
C VAL A 101 -2.31 -32.45 3.08
N LEU A 102 -1.59 -32.57 1.96
CA LEU A 102 -1.53 -33.80 1.14
C LEU A 102 -0.16 -34.51 1.17
N GLU A 103 0.75 -34.15 2.07
CA GLU A 103 2.01 -34.87 2.30
C GLU A 103 1.94 -35.81 3.52
#